data_AF-A0A7Z2ZKQ6-F1
#
_entry.id   AF-A0A7Z2ZKQ6-F1
#
_cell.length_a   1.000
_cell.length_b   1.000
_cell.length_c   1.000
_cell.angle_alpha   90.00
_cell.angle_beta   90.00
_cell.angle_gamma   90.00
#
_symmetry.space_group_name_H-M   'P 1'
#
loop_
_entity.id
_entity.type
_entity.pdbx_description
1 polymer ?
#
loop_
_entity_poly.entity_id
_entity_poly.type
_entity_poly.pdbx_seq_one_letter_code
_entity_poly.pdbx_strand_id
1 'polypeptide(L)'
;MTDQLTRAKQLFTSFDGNTFQMYREGRYEEYQQYNVPKETETDWFKEMVDHCSRELSIRDWQAVHRLASIASHYQDVSILRCVLSFATRNVMSSDSIVKLMYAEGILEIITKTRKQLDNDLVNEAYKSTYVILETIIKEPLIIDPGHELENYNLKDKKTLNDRARKSIEKIRSDLNG
;
A
#
# COMPACT_ATOMS: atom_id res chain seq x y z
N MET A 1 -32.61 -6.55 8.85
CA MET A 1 -31.30 -6.81 9.50
C MET A 1 -30.16 -6.87 8.47
N THR A 2 -30.36 -7.51 7.31
CA THR A 2 -29.38 -7.53 6.20
C THR A 2 -29.01 -6.13 5.69
N ASP A 3 -29.98 -5.24 5.45
CA ASP A 3 -29.71 -3.94 4.83
C ASP A 3 -28.87 -2.99 5.70
N GLN A 4 -29.05 -3.03 7.02
CA GLN A 4 -28.26 -2.22 7.97
C GLN A 4 -26.80 -2.68 8.00
N LEU A 5 -26.57 -3.99 8.03
CA LEU A 5 -25.21 -4.55 8.03
C LEU A 5 -24.52 -4.32 6.69
N THR A 6 -25.25 -4.42 5.57
CA THR A 6 -24.74 -4.07 4.24
C THR A 6 -24.34 -2.60 4.17
N ARG A 7 -25.17 -1.68 4.68
CA ARG A 7 -24.85 -0.26 4.71
C ARG A 7 -23.64 0.04 5.61
N ALA A 8 -23.56 -0.58 6.78
CA ALA A 8 -22.42 -0.47 7.67
C ALA A 8 -21.13 -0.92 6.97
N LYS A 9 -21.16 -2.06 6.28
CA LYS A 9 -20.03 -2.57 5.50
C LYS A 9 -19.64 -1.66 4.35
N GLN A 10 -20.61 -1.09 3.63
CA GLN A 10 -20.34 -0.12 2.57
C GLN A 10 -19.61 1.11 3.09
N LEU A 11 -20.07 1.68 4.21
CA LEU A 11 -19.36 2.79 4.86
C LEU A 11 -17.98 2.34 5.30
N PHE A 12 -17.85 1.21 5.98
CA PHE A 12 -16.57 0.70 6.44
C PHE A 12 -15.55 0.55 5.29
N THR A 13 -15.96 -0.09 4.21
CA THR A 13 -15.11 -0.39 3.06
C THR A 13 -14.79 0.81 2.18
N SER A 14 -15.69 1.80 2.08
CA SER A 14 -15.44 3.03 1.32
C SER A 14 -14.37 3.92 1.95
N PHE A 15 -14.11 3.72 3.25
CA PHE A 15 -13.12 4.46 4.02
C PHE A 15 -11.95 3.58 4.45
N ASP A 16 -11.81 2.36 3.93
CA ASP A 16 -10.78 1.38 4.33
C ASP A 16 -10.70 1.14 5.85
N GLY A 17 -11.83 1.23 6.55
CA GLY A 17 -11.93 1.13 8.01
C GLY A 17 -11.45 2.37 8.78
N ASN A 18 -11.15 3.48 8.09
CA ASN A 18 -10.68 4.72 8.69
C ASN A 18 -11.82 5.53 9.33
N THR A 19 -12.08 5.28 10.60
CA THR A 19 -13.12 5.98 11.37
C THR A 19 -12.89 7.48 11.52
N PHE A 20 -11.62 7.92 11.53
CA PHE A 20 -11.29 9.34 11.58
C PHE A 20 -11.69 10.05 10.28
N GLN A 21 -11.46 9.42 9.12
CA GLN A 21 -11.91 9.98 7.85
C GLN A 21 -13.44 9.98 7.75
N MET A 22 -14.11 8.92 8.20
CA MET A 22 -15.57 8.90 8.31
C MET A 22 -16.09 10.06 9.16
N TYR A 23 -15.40 10.40 10.25
CA TYR A 23 -15.79 11.52 11.12
C TYR A 23 -15.65 12.86 10.39
N ARG A 24 -14.51 13.07 9.70
CA ARG A 24 -14.28 14.28 8.90
C ARG A 24 -15.30 14.46 7.77
N GLU A 25 -15.82 13.37 7.22
CA GLU A 25 -16.84 13.37 6.16
C GLU A 25 -18.28 13.27 6.69
N GLY A 26 -18.49 13.32 8.01
CA GLY A 26 -19.83 13.31 8.63
C GLY A 26 -20.56 11.97 8.52
N ARG A 27 -19.84 10.87 8.26
CA ARG A 27 -20.39 9.50 8.13
C ARG A 27 -20.21 8.63 9.37
N TYR A 28 -19.40 9.07 10.33
CA TYR A 28 -19.08 8.26 11.50
C TYR A 28 -20.28 8.01 12.42
N GLU A 29 -21.13 9.02 12.64
CA GLU A 29 -22.33 8.86 13.47
C GLU A 29 -23.30 7.83 12.87
N GLU A 30 -23.49 7.86 11.54
CA GLU A 30 -24.25 6.84 10.80
C GLU A 30 -23.65 5.45 11.03
N TYR A 31 -22.32 5.31 10.88
CA TYR A 31 -21.63 4.03 11.08
C TYR A 31 -21.79 3.50 12.51
N GLN A 32 -21.65 4.36 13.53
CA GLN A 32 -21.74 3.97 14.94
C GLN A 32 -23.12 3.42 15.31
N GLN A 33 -24.20 3.93 14.71
CA GLN A 33 -25.57 3.47 14.98
C GLN A 33 -25.77 1.97 14.68
N TYR A 34 -24.96 1.40 13.78
CA TYR A 34 -25.04 -0.01 13.43
C TYR A 34 -24.41 -0.95 14.46
N ASN A 35 -23.68 -0.44 15.46
CA ASN A 35 -23.06 -1.21 16.55
C ASN A 35 -22.33 -2.47 16.07
N VAL A 36 -21.53 -2.33 15.00
CA VAL A 36 -20.82 -3.44 14.37
C VAL A 36 -19.80 -4.04 15.37
N PRO A 37 -19.86 -5.36 15.64
CA PRO A 37 -18.86 -6.01 16.49
C PRO A 37 -17.46 -5.97 15.87
N LYS A 38 -16.43 -5.87 16.70
CA LYS A 38 -15.02 -5.86 16.26
C LYS A 38 -14.61 -7.09 15.46
N GLU A 39 -15.19 -8.25 15.78
CA GLU A 39 -14.98 -9.48 15.01
C GLU A 39 -15.48 -9.34 13.58
N THR A 40 -16.66 -8.74 13.39
CA THR A 40 -17.21 -8.46 12.07
C THR A 40 -16.36 -7.45 11.27
N GLU A 41 -15.86 -6.39 11.92
CA GLU A 41 -14.91 -5.46 11.28
C GLU A 41 -13.63 -6.18 10.86
N THR A 42 -13.14 -7.12 11.68
CA THR A 42 -11.96 -7.92 11.38
C THR A 42 -12.18 -8.79 10.15
N ASP A 43 -13.35 -9.40 10.00
CA ASP A 43 -13.67 -10.18 8.80
C ASP A 43 -13.79 -9.29 7.57
N TRP A 44 -14.37 -8.10 7.68
CA TRP A 44 -14.40 -7.14 6.58
C TRP A 44 -13.02 -6.66 6.17
N PHE A 45 -12.11 -6.46 7.13
CA PHE A 45 -10.71 -6.17 6.81
C PHE A 45 -10.06 -7.30 6.01
N LYS A 46 -10.23 -8.56 6.45
CA LYS A 46 -9.70 -9.72 5.70
C LYS A 46 -10.26 -9.78 4.27
N GLU A 47 -11.57 -9.55 4.12
CA GLU A 47 -12.21 -9.49 2.80
C GLU A 47 -11.63 -8.37 1.93
N MET A 48 -11.41 -7.17 2.49
CA MET A 48 -10.77 -6.07 1.76
C MET A 48 -9.34 -6.40 1.36
N VAL A 49 -8.56 -7.02 2.26
CA VAL A 49 -7.18 -7.43 1.95
C VAL A 49 -7.15 -8.46 0.82
N ASP A 50 -7.99 -9.48 0.87
CA ASP A 50 -8.10 -10.50 -0.18
C ASP A 50 -8.52 -9.89 -1.52
N HIS A 51 -9.54 -9.03 -1.51
CA HIS A 51 -10.00 -8.32 -2.70
C HIS A 51 -8.91 -7.43 -3.31
N CYS A 52 -8.29 -6.53 -2.52
CA CYS A 52 -7.23 -5.66 -3.01
C CYS A 52 -5.99 -6.45 -3.47
N SER A 53 -5.66 -7.56 -2.81
CA SER A 53 -4.54 -8.41 -3.21
C SER A 53 -4.73 -9.02 -4.61
N ARG A 54 -5.98 -9.32 -5.00
CA ARG A 54 -6.31 -9.83 -6.34
C ARG A 54 -6.30 -8.74 -7.42
N GLU A 55 -6.42 -7.47 -7.01
CA GLU A 55 -6.41 -6.32 -7.90
C GLU A 55 -4.99 -5.74 -8.12
N LEU A 56 -3.97 -6.28 -7.44
CA LEU A 56 -2.58 -5.91 -7.69
C LEU A 56 -2.24 -6.04 -9.18
N SER A 57 -1.71 -4.97 -9.76
CA SER A 57 -1.47 -4.87 -11.20
C SER A 57 -0.29 -3.95 -11.49
N ILE A 58 0.46 -4.25 -12.54
CA ILE A 58 1.50 -3.36 -13.07
C ILE A 58 0.92 -2.21 -13.92
N ARG A 59 -0.38 -2.25 -14.23
CA ARG A 59 -1.07 -1.17 -14.97
C ARG A 59 -1.77 -0.17 -14.05
N ASP A 60 -2.05 -0.60 -12.82
CA ASP A 60 -2.73 0.20 -11.83
C ASP A 60 -2.30 -0.27 -10.43
N TRP A 61 -1.66 0.63 -9.69
CA TRP A 61 -1.15 0.37 -8.34
C TRP A 61 -2.03 0.96 -7.23
N GLN A 62 -3.26 1.39 -7.54
CA GLN A 62 -4.22 1.83 -6.51
C GLN A 62 -4.44 0.76 -5.44
N ALA A 63 -4.44 -0.52 -5.83
CA ALA A 63 -4.54 -1.64 -4.90
C ALA A 63 -3.42 -1.63 -3.84
N VAL A 64 -2.19 -1.23 -4.20
CA VAL A 64 -1.08 -1.10 -3.25
C VAL A 64 -1.34 0.03 -2.25
N HIS A 65 -1.79 1.19 -2.73
CA HIS A 65 -2.12 2.33 -1.85
C HIS A 65 -3.26 2.00 -0.90
N ARG A 66 -4.29 1.30 -1.40
CA ARG A 66 -5.42 0.86 -0.58
C ARG A 66 -5.00 -0.15 0.47
N LEU A 67 -4.14 -1.12 0.12
CA LEU A 67 -3.54 -2.04 1.09
C LEU A 67 -2.69 -1.31 2.14
N ALA A 68 -1.94 -0.28 1.74
CA ALA A 68 -1.21 0.57 2.69
C ALA A 68 -2.14 1.39 3.59
N SER A 69 -3.29 1.85 3.08
CA SER A 69 -4.35 2.51 3.86
C SER A 69 -4.95 1.57 4.91
N ILE A 70 -5.34 0.36 4.49
CA ILE A 70 -5.87 -0.68 5.38
C ILE A 70 -4.86 -1.03 6.49
N ALA A 71 -3.57 -1.13 6.14
CA ALA A 71 -2.49 -1.43 7.07
C ALA A 71 -2.34 -0.42 8.24
N SER A 72 -2.88 0.79 8.11
CA SER A 72 -2.94 1.77 9.21
C SER A 72 -3.90 1.37 10.33
N HIS A 73 -4.93 0.59 10.02
CA HIS A 73 -6.03 0.26 10.94
C HIS A 73 -6.10 -1.24 11.24
N TYR A 74 -5.55 -2.06 10.34
CA TYR A 74 -5.49 -3.50 10.46
C TYR A 74 -4.08 -4.02 10.12
N GLN A 75 -3.31 -4.31 11.17
CA GLN A 75 -1.91 -4.73 11.06
C GLN A 75 -1.79 -6.24 10.75
N ASP A 76 -2.21 -6.64 9.56
CA ASP A 76 -2.09 -8.02 9.09
C ASP A 76 -0.83 -8.22 8.22
N VAL A 77 0.00 -9.17 8.62
CA VAL A 77 1.23 -9.58 7.95
C VAL A 77 0.95 -10.04 6.51
N SER A 78 -0.24 -10.58 6.22
CA SER A 78 -0.65 -11.03 4.90
C SER A 78 -0.58 -9.90 3.85
N ILE A 79 -0.84 -8.65 4.27
CA ILE A 79 -0.79 -7.47 3.40
C ILE A 79 0.61 -7.31 2.78
N LEU A 80 1.65 -7.29 3.62
CA LEU A 80 3.03 -7.16 3.14
C LEU A 80 3.43 -8.35 2.26
N ARG A 81 3.06 -9.57 2.67
CA ARG A 81 3.39 -10.79 1.91
C ARG A 81 2.78 -10.78 0.51
N CYS A 82 1.52 -10.39 0.36
CA CYS A 82 0.84 -10.31 -0.94
C CYS A 82 1.52 -9.28 -1.85
N VAL A 83 1.76 -8.06 -1.35
CA VAL A 83 2.39 -6.99 -2.13
C VAL A 83 3.82 -7.37 -2.53
N LEU A 84 4.61 -7.91 -1.60
CA LEU A 84 5.99 -8.34 -1.86
C LEU A 84 6.05 -9.49 -2.88
N SER A 85 5.18 -10.49 -2.74
CA SER A 85 5.10 -11.62 -3.67
C SER A 85 4.72 -11.17 -5.08
N PHE A 86 3.79 -10.22 -5.20
CA PHE A 86 3.45 -9.64 -6.49
C PHE A 86 4.61 -8.84 -7.07
N ALA A 87 5.24 -7.98 -6.27
CA ALA A 87 6.30 -7.08 -6.73
C ALA A 87 7.51 -7.85 -7.27
N THR A 88 7.97 -8.84 -6.51
CA THR A 88 9.13 -9.68 -6.89
C THR A 88 8.91 -10.46 -8.19
N ARG A 89 7.67 -10.77 -8.55
CA ARG A 89 7.32 -11.50 -9.78
C ARG A 89 7.07 -10.61 -10.99
N ASN A 90 6.52 -9.41 -10.79
CA ASN A 90 5.93 -8.64 -11.89
C ASN A 90 6.54 -7.24 -12.09
N VAL A 91 7.09 -6.61 -11.05
CA VAL A 91 7.43 -5.17 -11.09
C VAL A 91 8.79 -4.90 -11.73
N MET A 92 9.71 -5.87 -11.74
CA MET A 92 11.06 -5.62 -12.31
C MET A 92 11.04 -5.31 -13.81
N SER A 93 10.08 -5.85 -14.56
CA SER A 93 9.91 -5.61 -15.99
C SER A 93 8.96 -4.45 -16.32
N SER A 94 8.36 -3.79 -15.32
CA SER A 94 7.47 -2.66 -15.57
C SER A 94 8.23 -1.35 -15.80
N ASP A 95 7.50 -0.31 -16.15
CA ASP A 95 8.05 1.03 -16.29
C ASP A 95 8.54 1.62 -14.95
N SER A 96 9.18 2.78 -15.05
CA SER A 96 9.85 3.45 -13.93
C SER A 96 8.91 3.93 -12.83
N ILE A 97 7.67 4.29 -13.17
CA ILE A 97 6.67 4.77 -12.22
C ILE A 97 6.11 3.62 -11.41
N VAL A 98 5.72 2.52 -12.06
CA VAL A 98 5.22 1.32 -11.37
C VAL A 98 6.25 0.81 -10.37
N LYS A 99 7.53 0.76 -10.77
CA LYS A 99 8.64 0.40 -9.86
C LYS A 99 8.68 1.30 -8.63
N LEU A 100 8.58 2.62 -8.81
CA LEU A 100 8.61 3.57 -7.71
C LEU A 100 7.41 3.39 -6.77
N MET A 101 6.21 3.26 -7.33
CA MET A 101 4.96 3.21 -6.56
C MET A 101 4.85 1.94 -5.72
N TYR A 102 5.25 0.80 -6.29
CA TYR A 102 5.34 -0.44 -5.52
C TYR A 102 6.41 -0.37 -4.43
N ALA A 103 7.59 0.18 -4.74
CA ALA A 103 8.65 0.32 -3.75
C ALA A 103 8.21 1.19 -2.56
N GLU A 104 7.59 2.34 -2.82
CA GLU A 104 7.11 3.23 -1.76
C GLU A 104 5.93 2.64 -0.99
N GLY A 105 5.00 1.98 -1.68
CA GLY A 105 3.89 1.28 -1.03
C GLY A 105 4.36 0.18 -0.07
N ILE A 106 5.38 -0.60 -0.45
CA ILE A 106 6.00 -1.58 0.45
C ILE A 106 6.59 -0.90 1.70
N LEU A 107 7.34 0.19 1.52
CA LEU A 107 7.92 0.94 2.65
C LEU A 107 6.85 1.53 3.57
N GLU A 108 5.75 2.01 3.01
CA GLU A 108 4.62 2.52 3.77
C GLU A 108 3.94 1.42 4.59
N ILE A 109 3.68 0.26 3.99
CA ILE A 109 3.12 -0.91 4.68
C ILE A 109 4.04 -1.34 5.84
N ILE A 110 5.35 -1.47 5.61
CA ILE A 110 6.31 -1.82 6.66
C ILE A 110 6.24 -0.80 7.80
N THR A 111 6.22 0.50 7.49
CA THR A 111 6.15 1.57 8.50
C THR A 111 4.91 1.43 9.39
N LYS A 112 3.75 1.12 8.79
CA LYS A 112 2.47 1.02 9.49
C LYS A 112 2.29 -0.27 10.27
N THR A 113 2.97 -1.33 9.87
CA THR A 113 2.80 -2.69 10.42
C THR A 113 4.01 -3.20 11.21
N ARG A 114 5.09 -2.41 11.32
CA ARG A 114 6.40 -2.85 11.86
C ARG A 114 6.32 -3.65 13.16
N LYS A 115 5.41 -3.29 14.08
CA LYS A 115 5.25 -3.95 15.39
C LYS A 115 4.79 -5.41 15.31
N GLN A 116 4.16 -5.82 14.21
CA GLN A 116 3.60 -7.17 14.01
C GLN A 116 4.43 -8.01 13.05
N LEU A 117 5.43 -7.41 12.38
CA LEU A 117 6.24 -8.11 11.39
C LEU A 117 7.44 -8.77 12.06
N ASP A 118 7.73 -10.00 11.64
CA ASP A 118 9.00 -10.63 11.97
C ASP A 118 10.14 -9.95 11.19
N ASN A 119 11.35 -9.94 11.78
CA ASN A 119 12.50 -9.26 11.21
C ASN A 119 12.95 -9.89 9.86
N ASP A 120 12.71 -11.18 9.66
CA ASP A 120 13.13 -11.87 8.44
C ASP A 120 12.32 -11.37 7.23
N LEU A 121 10.99 -11.29 7.38
CA LEU A 121 10.08 -10.73 6.37
C LEU A 121 10.39 -9.26 6.10
N VAL A 122 10.68 -8.47 7.14
CA VAL A 122 11.06 -7.06 6.96
C VAL A 122 12.36 -6.94 6.17
N ASN A 123 13.37 -7.73 6.51
CA ASN A 123 14.65 -7.74 5.82
C ASN A 123 14.52 -8.19 4.36
N GLU A 124 13.71 -9.21 4.10
CA GLU A 124 13.37 -9.66 2.74
C GLU A 124 12.69 -8.55 1.94
N ALA A 125 11.69 -7.89 2.55
CA ALA A 125 10.95 -6.81 1.93
C ALA A 125 11.86 -5.62 1.61
N TYR A 126 12.72 -5.20 2.54
CA TYR A 126 13.68 -4.13 2.31
C TYR A 126 14.71 -4.49 1.24
N LYS A 127 15.23 -5.72 1.23
CA LYS A 127 16.18 -6.18 0.20
C LYS A 127 15.55 -6.13 -1.19
N SER A 128 14.34 -6.65 -1.34
CA SER A 128 13.60 -6.65 -2.61
C SER A 128 13.29 -5.22 -3.06
N THR A 129 12.85 -4.37 -2.14
CA THR A 129 12.55 -2.96 -2.40
C THR A 129 13.80 -2.19 -2.81
N TYR A 130 14.93 -2.43 -2.14
CA TYR A 130 16.22 -1.82 -2.49
C TYR A 130 16.63 -2.16 -3.93
N VAL A 131 16.46 -3.41 -4.36
CA VAL A 131 16.75 -3.83 -5.74
C VAL A 131 15.89 -3.08 -6.75
N ILE A 132 14.59 -2.91 -6.48
CA ILE A 132 13.68 -2.13 -7.34
C ILE A 132 14.16 -0.68 -7.44
N LEU A 133 14.48 -0.04 -6.31
CA LEU A 133 14.92 1.36 -6.26
C LEU A 133 16.27 1.58 -6.96
N GLU A 134 17.23 0.66 -6.79
CA GLU A 134 18.50 0.70 -7.51
C GLU A 134 18.32 0.57 -9.03
N THR A 135 17.37 -0.26 -9.44
CA THR A 135 17.03 -0.44 -10.86
C THR A 135 16.50 0.86 -11.45
N ILE A 136 15.61 1.56 -10.72
CA ILE A 136 15.15 2.90 -11.10
C ILE A 136 16.32 3.85 -11.29
N ILE A 137 17.33 3.83 -10.44
CA ILE A 137 18.46 4.77 -10.54
C ILE A 137 19.35 4.46 -11.75
N LYS A 138 19.60 3.17 -12.02
CA LYS A 138 20.57 2.72 -13.04
C LYS A 138 20.00 2.69 -14.45
N GLU A 139 18.73 2.35 -14.60
CA GLU A 139 18.10 2.20 -15.91
C GLU A 139 17.63 3.55 -16.48
N PRO A 140 17.48 3.66 -17.81
CA PRO A 140 16.82 4.81 -18.44
C PRO A 140 15.42 5.06 -17.90
N LEU A 141 14.90 6.26 -18.10
CA LEU A 141 13.50 6.55 -17.82
C LEU A 141 12.62 5.86 -18.87
N ILE A 142 11.78 4.95 -18.41
CA ILE A 142 10.75 4.28 -19.22
C ILE A 142 9.40 4.62 -18.59
N ILE A 143 8.45 5.04 -19.42
CA ILE A 143 7.10 5.42 -19.00
C ILE A 143 6.12 4.81 -19.99
N ASP A 144 5.19 4.01 -19.47
CA ASP A 144 4.09 3.46 -20.27
C ASP A 144 2.96 4.50 -20.40
N PRO A 145 2.13 4.44 -21.46
CA PRO A 145 0.99 5.33 -21.61
C PRO A 145 0.05 5.30 -20.40
N GLY A 146 -0.34 6.47 -19.90
CA GLY A 146 -1.17 6.60 -18.68
C GLY A 146 -0.38 6.75 -17.38
N HIS A 147 0.96 6.67 -17.42
CA HIS A 147 1.84 6.85 -16.25
C HIS A 147 2.60 8.18 -16.31
N GLU A 148 1.92 9.26 -16.68
CA GLU A 148 2.54 10.56 -16.86
C GLU A 148 3.19 11.05 -15.54
N LEU A 149 4.45 11.54 -15.62
CA LEU A 149 5.23 11.96 -14.45
C LEU A 149 4.50 13.00 -13.58
N GLU A 150 3.76 13.91 -14.22
CA GLU A 150 3.06 15.03 -13.58
C GLU A 150 2.00 14.53 -12.59
N ASN A 151 1.34 13.40 -12.90
CA ASN A 151 0.35 12.76 -12.01
C ASN A 151 0.98 12.32 -10.67
N TYR A 152 2.31 12.21 -10.62
CA TYR A 152 3.06 11.72 -9.46
C TYR A 152 4.03 12.76 -8.89
N ASN A 153 3.84 14.04 -9.23
CA ASN A 153 4.72 15.15 -8.84
C ASN A 153 6.18 14.96 -9.27
N LEU A 154 6.39 14.30 -10.42
CA LEU A 154 7.69 14.11 -11.03
C LEU A 154 7.81 14.98 -12.28
N LYS A 155 9.01 15.46 -12.57
CA LYS A 155 9.29 16.32 -13.74
C LYS A 155 10.11 15.61 -14.79
N ASP A 156 11.05 14.80 -14.34
CA ASP A 156 12.05 14.15 -15.17
C ASP A 156 12.70 12.96 -14.43
N LYS A 157 13.65 12.32 -15.11
CA LYS A 157 14.46 11.25 -14.53
C LYS A 157 15.22 11.67 -13.27
N LYS A 158 15.67 12.92 -13.17
CA LYS A 158 16.40 13.40 -12.00
C LYS A 158 15.49 13.39 -10.77
N THR A 159 14.30 13.96 -10.88
CA THR A 159 13.32 13.98 -9.78
C THR A 159 12.87 12.57 -9.36
N LEU A 160 12.73 11.65 -10.31
CA LEU A 160 12.46 10.24 -10.03
C LEU A 160 13.61 9.59 -9.24
N ASN A 161 14.85 9.77 -9.70
CA ASN A 161 16.03 9.22 -9.05
C ASN A 161 16.21 9.79 -7.64
N ASP A 162 15.94 11.09 -7.44
CA ASP A 162 16.02 11.72 -6.12
C ASP A 162 14.99 11.13 -5.14
N ARG A 163 13.78 10.84 -5.63
CA ARG A 163 12.75 10.17 -4.83
C ARG A 163 13.14 8.73 -4.50
N ALA A 164 13.68 7.98 -5.46
CA ALA A 164 14.20 6.62 -5.22
C ALA A 164 15.35 6.61 -4.20
N ARG A 165 16.28 7.58 -4.27
CA ARG A 165 17.38 7.72 -3.30
C ARG A 165 16.88 7.99 -1.88
N LYS A 166 15.90 8.88 -1.71
CA LYS A 166 15.27 9.13 -0.41
C LYS A 166 14.68 7.86 0.20
N SER A 167 14.03 7.04 -0.64
CA SER A 167 13.50 5.74 -0.21
C SER A 167 14.62 4.76 0.19
N ILE A 168 15.74 4.74 -0.53
CA ILE A 168 16.93 3.95 -0.14
C ILE A 168 17.52 4.43 1.19
N GLU A 169 17.63 5.75 1.40
CA GLU A 169 18.13 6.33 2.64
C GLU A 169 17.26 5.92 3.83
N LYS A 170 15.93 5.92 3.64
CA LYS A 170 14.99 5.42 4.65
C LYS A 170 15.25 3.96 5.00
N ILE A 171 15.41 3.08 4.01
CA ILE A 171 15.73 1.65 4.24
C ILE A 171 17.01 1.53 5.07
N ARG A 172 18.07 2.28 4.73
CA ARG A 172 19.34 2.24 5.45
C ARG A 172 19.20 2.73 6.88
N SER A 173 18.40 3.78 7.12
CA SER A 173 18.11 4.28 8.45
C SER A 173 17.38 3.22 9.29
N ASP A 174 16.37 2.56 8.71
CA ASP A 174 15.54 1.57 9.40
C ASP A 174 16.27 0.25 9.71
N LEU A 175 17.37 -0.04 9.00
CA LEU A 175 18.22 -1.23 9.22
C LEU A 175 19.36 -0.98 10.22
N ASN A 176 19.78 0.28 10.37
CA ASN A 176 20.90 0.67 11.23
C ASN A 176 20.46 1.21 12.61
N GLY A 177 19.16 1.43 12.81
CA GLY A 177 18.56 1.83 14.09
C GLY A 177 17.98 0.65 14.85
#